data_AF-A0A2E4DR95-F1
#
_entry.id   AF-A0A2E4DR95-F1
#
_cell.length_a   1.000
_cell.length_b   1.000
_cell.length_c   1.000
_cell.angle_alpha   90.00
_cell.angle_beta   90.00
_cell.angle_gamma   90.00
#
_symmetry.space_group_name_H-M   'P 1'
#
loop_
_entity.id
_entity.type
_entity.pdbx_description
1 polymer ?
#
loop_
_entity_poly.entity_id
_entity_poly.type
_entity_poly.pdbx_seq_one_letter_code
_entity_poly.pdbx_strand_id
1 'polypeptide(L)'
;MQFSIPLKLLIISLVFLLVLPRPEIVAENENAGQLDAEFSLKYIVIDPGHGGRDPGCLSQSGVKEKDITLSVSRKLAEVLRGKTEYEAFLTRTDDCFMSLKQRVDFANQESFPPNQSIFLSLHCNSFRDQRIHGMESFKFDLDATDELAAELVERENAQEAVDKFDFMIINLRKRGNEKYTEQVARILQESLVDQLGVKNRNLNASRNIGVRGAPFYVLAWTKMPSILLELGFMSNDVEREKMTAEKYQRRIASALVKGIKKFDRQLQ
;
A
#
# COMPACT_ATOMS: atom_id res chain seq x y z
N MET A 1 -16.73 -82.07 29.14
CA MET A 1 -16.05 -82.71 28.01
C MET A 1 -15.27 -81.64 27.27
N GLN A 2 -13.95 -81.78 27.28
CA GLN A 2 -12.97 -80.91 26.68
C GLN A 2 -12.68 -81.44 25.27
N PHE A 3 -12.88 -80.65 24.21
CA PHE A 3 -12.39 -80.99 22.89
C PHE A 3 -11.92 -79.73 22.16
N SER A 4 -10.60 -79.63 22.03
CA SER A 4 -9.87 -78.72 21.16
C SER A 4 -9.92 -79.27 19.72
N ILE A 5 -10.08 -78.38 18.72
CA ILE A 5 -9.80 -78.68 17.31
C ILE A 5 -8.88 -77.57 16.77
N PRO A 6 -7.78 -77.90 16.08
CA PRO A 6 -6.70 -76.96 15.76
C PRO A 6 -6.98 -76.16 14.48
N LEU A 7 -6.50 -74.91 14.51
CA LEU A 7 -6.53 -73.94 13.42
C LEU A 7 -5.56 -74.34 12.30
N LYS A 8 -6.07 -74.91 11.21
CA LYS A 8 -5.39 -74.94 9.90
C LYS A 8 -6.37 -74.44 8.84
N LEU A 9 -5.82 -73.65 7.91
CA LEU A 9 -6.44 -72.99 6.74
C LEU A 9 -7.03 -71.59 6.99
N LEU A 10 -6.15 -70.58 6.93
CA LEU A 10 -6.37 -69.40 6.08
C LEU A 10 -5.01 -68.75 5.71
N ILE A 11 -4.21 -69.46 4.92
CA ILE A 11 -3.12 -68.84 4.14
C ILE A 11 -3.67 -68.70 2.73
N ILE A 12 -4.25 -67.54 2.37
CA ILE A 12 -4.19 -66.97 1.01
C ILE A 12 -4.33 -65.44 1.16
N SER A 13 -3.40 -64.74 0.50
CA SER A 13 -3.40 -63.29 0.22
C SER A 13 -2.70 -62.37 1.23
N LEU A 14 -1.39 -62.59 1.43
CA LEU A 14 -0.48 -61.53 1.88
C LEU A 14 0.88 -61.55 1.16
N VAL A 15 0.88 -61.86 -0.14
CA VAL A 15 2.11 -61.85 -0.99
C VAL A 15 1.89 -61.13 -2.32
N PHE A 16 1.13 -60.04 -2.31
CA PHE A 16 1.04 -59.12 -3.47
C PHE A 16 1.10 -57.66 -3.04
N LEU A 17 1.98 -57.34 -2.08
CA LEU A 17 2.22 -55.95 -1.66
C LEU A 17 3.70 -55.67 -1.36
N LEU A 18 4.62 -56.32 -2.08
CA LEU A 18 6.07 -56.11 -1.92
C LEU A 18 6.82 -55.82 -3.23
N VAL A 19 6.13 -55.59 -4.36
CA VAL A 19 6.78 -55.22 -5.64
C VAL A 19 5.99 -54.15 -6.39
N LEU A 20 5.49 -53.13 -5.70
CA LEU A 20 5.20 -51.86 -6.35
C LEU A 20 6.27 -50.86 -5.90
N PRO A 21 6.92 -50.14 -6.84
CA PRO A 21 7.85 -49.09 -6.46
C PRO A 21 7.08 -48.12 -5.56
N ARG A 22 7.65 -47.83 -4.39
CA ARG A 22 7.14 -46.72 -3.57
C ARG A 22 7.14 -45.48 -4.47
N PRO A 23 6.09 -44.65 -4.47
CA PRO A 23 6.21 -43.35 -5.12
C PRO A 23 7.41 -42.66 -4.46
N GLU A 24 8.45 -42.39 -5.25
CA GLU A 24 9.46 -41.44 -4.85
C GLU A 24 8.70 -40.16 -4.56
N ILE A 25 8.64 -39.79 -3.28
CA ILE A 25 8.34 -38.42 -2.92
C ILE A 25 9.54 -37.66 -3.48
N VAL A 26 9.37 -37.15 -4.70
CA VAL A 26 10.19 -36.05 -5.18
C VAL A 26 9.93 -34.96 -4.16
N ALA A 27 10.90 -34.80 -3.25
CA ALA A 27 10.97 -33.59 -2.47
C ALA A 27 11.12 -32.48 -3.50
N GLU A 28 10.01 -31.82 -3.83
CA GLU A 28 10.09 -30.46 -4.30
C GLU A 28 10.94 -29.75 -3.24
N ASN A 29 12.12 -29.31 -3.67
CA ASN A 29 12.85 -28.28 -2.96
C ASN A 29 11.95 -27.05 -2.97
N GLU A 30 10.95 -27.04 -2.09
CA GLU A 30 10.44 -25.80 -1.53
C GLU A 30 11.68 -25.10 -0.99
N ASN A 31 12.04 -24.00 -1.62
CA ASN A 31 13.02 -23.05 -1.13
C ASN A 31 12.54 -22.51 0.23
N ALA A 32 12.61 -23.34 1.27
CA ALA A 32 12.66 -22.97 2.68
C ALA A 32 14.05 -22.38 2.92
N GLY A 33 14.25 -21.19 2.37
CA GLY A 33 15.57 -20.57 2.31
C GLY A 33 15.60 -19.35 1.39
N GLN A 34 14.51 -18.60 1.28
CA GLN A 34 14.63 -17.20 0.87
C GLN A 34 15.24 -16.49 2.07
N LEU A 35 16.57 -16.37 2.09
CA LEU A 35 17.26 -15.36 2.88
C LEU A 35 16.46 -14.07 2.66
N ASP A 36 15.88 -13.51 3.74
CA ASP A 36 15.15 -12.25 3.70
C ASP A 36 16.08 -11.20 3.09
N ALA A 37 15.96 -11.00 1.77
CA ALA A 37 16.81 -10.07 1.05
C ALA A 37 16.53 -8.68 1.64
N GLU A 38 17.57 -8.09 2.22
CA GLU A 38 17.49 -6.79 2.87
C GLU A 38 16.85 -5.75 1.94
N PHE A 39 15.94 -4.95 2.50
CA PHE A 39 15.17 -3.99 1.71
C PHE A 39 16.10 -2.89 1.19
N SER A 40 16.11 -2.64 -0.11
CA SER A 40 16.96 -1.62 -0.75
C SER A 40 16.16 -0.82 -1.77
N LEU A 41 15.97 0.49 -1.54
CA LEU A 41 15.02 1.25 -2.35
C LEU A 41 15.57 1.57 -3.74
N LYS A 42 14.84 1.14 -4.78
CA LYS A 42 15.15 1.48 -6.17
C LYS A 42 13.94 2.04 -6.93
N TYR A 43 12.77 1.42 -6.76
CA TYR A 43 11.58 1.74 -7.54
C TYR A 43 10.52 2.46 -6.69
N ILE A 44 9.90 3.48 -7.27
CA ILE A 44 8.84 4.27 -6.61
C ILE A 44 7.62 4.24 -7.53
N VAL A 45 6.63 3.44 -7.15
CA VAL A 45 5.33 3.42 -7.83
C VAL A 45 4.46 4.51 -7.22
N ILE A 46 4.06 5.46 -8.04
CA ILE A 46 3.26 6.63 -7.67
C ILE A 46 1.87 6.41 -8.25
N ASP A 47 0.85 6.45 -7.41
CA ASP A 47 -0.54 6.28 -7.80
C ASP A 47 -1.27 7.62 -7.64
N PRO A 48 -1.48 8.39 -8.73
CA PRO A 48 -2.32 9.57 -8.67
C PRO A 48 -3.79 9.12 -8.52
N GLY A 49 -4.38 9.38 -7.35
CA GLY A 49 -5.77 9.02 -7.05
C GLY A 49 -6.76 9.50 -8.10
N HIS A 50 -7.87 8.75 -8.25
CA HIS A 50 -8.97 9.05 -9.19
C HIS A 50 -8.54 9.12 -10.67
N GLY A 51 -9.33 9.77 -11.53
CA GLY A 51 -9.02 9.98 -12.95
C GLY A 51 -10.19 9.64 -13.89
N GLY A 52 -10.19 10.27 -15.07
CA GLY A 52 -11.23 10.10 -16.08
C GLY A 52 -12.61 10.46 -15.53
N ARG A 53 -13.52 9.48 -15.50
CA ARG A 53 -14.90 9.64 -15.01
C ARG A 53 -14.99 9.86 -13.50
N ASP A 54 -13.96 9.52 -12.74
CA ASP A 54 -13.89 9.73 -11.31
C ASP A 54 -13.12 11.02 -11.01
N PRO A 55 -13.79 12.12 -10.61
CA PRO A 55 -13.13 13.37 -10.28
C PRO A 55 -12.42 13.36 -8.91
N GLY A 56 -12.68 12.35 -8.06
CA GLY A 56 -12.45 12.43 -6.63
C GLY A 56 -13.31 13.50 -5.98
N CYS A 57 -12.78 14.20 -4.98
CA CYS A 57 -13.43 15.38 -4.45
C CYS A 57 -13.62 16.47 -5.54
N LEU A 58 -14.87 16.91 -5.70
CA LEU A 58 -15.23 18.08 -6.49
C LEU A 58 -15.56 19.25 -5.57
N SER A 59 -14.74 20.30 -5.58
CA SER A 59 -15.03 21.49 -4.80
C SER A 59 -16.19 22.29 -5.39
N GLN A 60 -16.79 23.17 -4.57
CA GLN A 60 -17.82 24.12 -5.03
C GLN A 60 -17.31 25.03 -6.17
N SER A 61 -16.01 25.31 -6.21
CA SER A 61 -15.37 26.12 -7.25
C SER A 61 -14.97 25.32 -8.50
N GLY A 62 -15.37 24.05 -8.60
CA GLY A 62 -15.11 23.18 -9.76
C GLY A 62 -13.72 22.55 -9.80
N VAL A 63 -12.90 22.69 -8.75
CA VAL A 63 -11.59 22.06 -8.65
C VAL A 63 -11.78 20.57 -8.37
N LYS A 64 -11.08 19.73 -9.12
CA LYS A 64 -11.15 18.27 -9.00
C LYS A 64 -9.86 17.75 -8.38
N GLU A 65 -10.01 16.85 -7.43
CA GLU A 65 -8.89 16.17 -6.78
C GLU A 65 -7.97 15.48 -7.80
N LYS A 66 -8.55 14.78 -8.80
CA LYS A 66 -7.79 14.06 -9.83
C LYS A 66 -6.77 14.91 -10.58
N ASP A 67 -7.00 16.21 -10.70
CA ASP A 67 -6.14 17.15 -11.43
C ASP A 67 -4.93 17.53 -10.55
N ILE A 68 -5.16 17.72 -9.25
CA ILE A 68 -4.12 18.00 -8.26
C ILE A 68 -3.23 16.77 -8.09
N THR A 69 -3.82 15.59 -7.87
CA THR A 69 -3.06 14.35 -7.66
C THR A 69 -2.19 14.03 -8.87
N LEU A 70 -2.72 14.14 -10.09
CA LEU A 70 -1.94 13.94 -11.31
C LEU A 70 -0.80 14.96 -11.46
N SER A 71 -1.07 16.24 -11.20
CA SER A 71 -0.07 17.30 -11.34
C SER A 71 1.08 17.13 -10.33
N VAL A 72 0.77 16.84 -9.06
CA VAL A 72 1.77 16.58 -8.01
C VAL A 72 2.57 15.31 -8.34
N SER A 73 1.90 14.22 -8.73
CA SER A 73 2.58 12.97 -9.09
C SER A 73 3.54 13.13 -10.26
N ARG A 74 3.16 13.87 -11.31
CA ARG A 74 4.04 14.18 -12.44
C ARG A 74 5.27 14.98 -12.01
N LYS A 75 5.09 16.00 -11.16
CA LYS A 75 6.19 16.81 -10.61
C LYS A 75 7.12 15.96 -9.72
N LEU A 76 6.57 15.07 -8.91
CA LEU A 76 7.35 14.15 -8.08
C LEU A 76 8.20 13.23 -8.97
N ALA A 77 7.61 12.59 -9.97
CA ALA A 77 8.32 11.70 -10.87
C ALA A 77 9.38 12.42 -11.70
N GLU A 78 9.12 13.66 -12.15
CA GLU A 78 10.10 14.52 -12.84
C GLU A 78 11.34 14.72 -11.96
N VAL A 79 11.16 15.08 -10.69
CA VAL A 79 12.28 15.33 -9.77
C VAL A 79 13.03 14.03 -9.45
N LEU A 80 12.33 12.92 -9.22
CA LEU A 80 12.95 11.62 -8.95
C LEU A 80 13.82 11.18 -10.13
N ARG A 81 13.24 11.13 -11.34
CA ARG A 81 13.96 10.65 -12.55
C ARG A 81 15.11 11.57 -12.97
N GLY A 82 14.98 12.88 -12.73
CA GLY A 82 15.97 13.86 -13.18
C GLY A 82 17.09 14.18 -12.18
N LYS A 83 16.94 13.84 -10.89
CA LYS A 83 17.82 14.34 -9.81
C LYS A 83 18.18 13.30 -8.74
N THR A 84 17.79 12.04 -8.92
CA THR A 84 18.01 10.97 -7.94
C THR A 84 18.37 9.67 -8.64
N GLU A 85 18.76 8.67 -7.84
CA GLU A 85 19.03 7.30 -8.30
C GLU A 85 17.75 6.46 -8.46
N TYR A 86 16.60 6.98 -8.04
CA TYR A 86 15.34 6.22 -8.03
C TYR A 86 14.61 6.25 -9.37
N GLU A 87 14.00 5.12 -9.71
CA GLU A 87 13.13 5.00 -10.88
C GLU A 87 11.66 5.18 -10.44
N ALA A 88 11.01 6.23 -10.95
CA ALA A 88 9.61 6.53 -10.62
C ALA A 88 8.66 6.07 -11.73
N PHE A 89 7.51 5.47 -11.38
CA PHE A 89 6.48 5.00 -12.31
C PHE A 89 5.11 5.52 -11.86
N LEU A 90 4.25 5.94 -12.79
CA LEU A 90 2.90 6.37 -12.46
C LEU A 90 1.89 5.31 -12.90
N THR A 91 0.90 4.99 -12.07
CA THR A 91 -0.22 4.12 -12.47
C THR A 91 -0.96 4.71 -13.67
N ARG A 92 -1.25 6.02 -13.63
CA ARG A 92 -1.76 6.80 -14.78
C ARG A 92 -0.89 8.00 -15.09
N THR A 93 -0.69 8.27 -16.38
CA THR A 93 0.09 9.44 -16.83
C THR A 93 -0.76 10.54 -17.44
N ASP A 94 -2.06 10.34 -17.63
CA ASP A 94 -3.05 11.27 -18.16
C ASP A 94 -4.38 11.21 -17.36
N ASP A 95 -5.43 11.85 -17.88
CA ASP A 95 -6.76 11.86 -17.27
C ASP A 95 -7.58 10.63 -17.68
N CYS A 96 -7.07 9.43 -17.37
CA CYS A 96 -7.79 8.18 -17.55
C CYS A 96 -8.31 7.62 -16.22
N PHE A 97 -9.42 6.88 -16.28
CA PHE A 97 -9.94 6.14 -15.14
C PHE A 97 -9.18 4.80 -15.01
N MET A 98 -8.67 4.53 -13.81
CA MET A 98 -8.16 3.21 -13.42
C MET A 98 -8.91 2.72 -12.18
N SER A 99 -9.41 1.48 -12.23
CA SER A 99 -10.00 0.84 -11.06
C SER A 99 -8.94 0.57 -9.99
N LEU A 100 -9.36 0.38 -8.74
CA LEU A 100 -8.45 0.08 -7.63
C LEU A 100 -7.65 -1.22 -7.91
N LYS A 101 -8.33 -2.24 -8.47
CA LYS A 101 -7.66 -3.47 -8.92
C LYS A 101 -6.58 -3.20 -9.99
N GLN A 102 -6.84 -2.36 -10.99
CA GLN A 102 -5.84 -2.05 -12.02
C GLN A 102 -4.60 -1.34 -11.45
N ARG A 103 -4.78 -0.48 -10.45
CA ARG A 103 -3.68 0.20 -9.75
C ARG A 103 -2.82 -0.80 -8.99
N VAL A 104 -3.47 -1.73 -8.28
CA VAL A 104 -2.81 -2.84 -7.57
C VAL A 104 -2.09 -3.78 -8.52
N ASP A 105 -2.74 -4.18 -9.63
CA ASP A 105 -2.14 -5.05 -10.64
C ASP A 105 -0.89 -4.40 -11.25
N PHE A 106 -0.93 -3.09 -11.50
CA PHE A 106 0.24 -2.32 -11.94
C PHE A 106 1.36 -2.34 -10.91
N ALA A 107 1.06 -2.04 -9.64
CA ALA A 107 2.05 -2.00 -8.57
C ALA A 107 2.67 -3.39 -8.30
N ASN A 108 1.95 -4.47 -8.56
CA ASN A 108 2.39 -5.84 -8.30
C ASN A 108 3.11 -6.51 -9.48
N GLN A 109 3.40 -5.78 -10.57
CA GLN A 109 4.18 -6.29 -11.70
C GLN A 109 5.57 -6.75 -11.24
N GLU A 110 6.09 -7.82 -11.86
CA GLU A 110 7.41 -8.39 -11.53
C GLU A 110 8.57 -7.40 -11.71
N SER A 111 8.37 -6.34 -12.50
CA SER A 111 9.32 -5.22 -12.63
C SER A 111 9.48 -4.39 -11.36
N PHE A 112 8.62 -4.57 -10.35
CA PHE A 112 8.66 -3.87 -9.06
C PHE A 112 8.81 -4.86 -7.90
N PRO A 113 10.03 -5.41 -7.66
CA PRO A 113 10.26 -6.36 -6.58
C PRO A 113 9.84 -5.77 -5.22
N PRO A 114 9.08 -6.49 -4.37
CA PRO A 114 8.59 -5.95 -3.10
C PRO A 114 9.68 -5.46 -2.14
N ASN A 115 10.87 -6.07 -2.18
CA ASN A 115 12.02 -5.68 -1.36
C ASN A 115 12.86 -4.54 -1.96
N GLN A 116 12.47 -4.01 -3.13
CA GLN A 116 13.16 -2.90 -3.78
C GLN A 116 12.25 -1.73 -4.17
N SER A 117 10.98 -1.78 -3.77
CA SER A 117 9.97 -0.86 -4.26
C SER A 117 9.16 -0.27 -3.13
N ILE A 118 8.62 0.92 -3.31
CA ILE A 118 7.54 1.47 -2.48
C ILE A 118 6.38 1.92 -3.36
N PHE A 119 5.18 1.92 -2.78
CA PHE A 119 3.95 2.41 -3.40
C PHE A 119 3.42 3.64 -2.66
N LEU A 120 3.21 4.73 -3.38
CA LEU A 120 2.74 6.01 -2.87
C LEU A 120 1.43 6.39 -3.57
N SER A 121 0.29 6.21 -2.91
CA SER A 121 -0.99 6.71 -3.41
C SER A 121 -1.22 8.14 -2.93
N LEU A 122 -1.45 9.08 -3.85
CA LEU A 122 -1.61 10.50 -3.56
C LEU A 122 -3.06 10.92 -3.74
N HIS A 123 -3.65 11.48 -2.69
CA HIS A 123 -5.02 11.94 -2.59
C HIS A 123 -5.11 13.34 -1.98
N CYS A 124 -6.29 13.94 -2.04
CA CYS A 124 -6.62 15.17 -1.33
C CYS A 124 -7.95 15.01 -0.61
N ASN A 125 -7.91 15.08 0.71
CA ASN A 125 -9.03 14.76 1.57
C ASN A 125 -10.16 15.79 1.43
N SER A 126 -11.34 15.47 1.95
CA SER A 126 -12.51 16.33 1.95
C SER A 126 -13.53 15.83 2.97
N PHE A 127 -13.79 16.64 3.98
CA PHE A 127 -14.84 16.40 4.96
C PHE A 127 -15.86 17.52 4.98
N ARG A 128 -17.04 17.24 5.56
CA ARG A 128 -18.11 18.24 5.75
C ARG A 128 -17.65 19.45 6.58
N ASP A 129 -16.82 19.23 7.60
CA ASP A 129 -16.24 20.32 8.39
C ASP A 129 -15.05 20.95 7.66
N GLN A 130 -15.28 22.11 7.06
CA GLN A 130 -14.29 22.87 6.28
C GLN A 130 -13.14 23.44 7.14
N ARG A 131 -13.23 23.40 8.48
CA ARG A 131 -12.16 23.85 9.38
C ARG A 131 -11.01 22.83 9.47
N ILE A 132 -11.27 21.58 9.07
CA ILE A 132 -10.26 20.53 9.04
C ILE A 132 -9.24 20.87 7.97
N HIS A 133 -7.96 20.84 8.37
CA HIS A 133 -6.82 21.13 7.50
C HIS A 133 -5.57 20.40 8.01
N GLY A 134 -4.55 20.29 7.16
CA GLY A 134 -3.30 19.60 7.41
C GLY A 134 -3.12 18.38 6.50
N MET A 135 -2.05 17.63 6.71
CA MET A 135 -1.74 16.44 5.92
C MET A 135 -1.82 15.18 6.78
N GLU A 136 -2.18 14.05 6.15
CA GLU A 136 -2.29 12.74 6.79
C GLU A 136 -1.55 11.70 5.95
N SER A 137 -1.03 10.67 6.62
CA SER A 137 -0.47 9.48 5.95
C SER A 137 -1.06 8.21 6.55
N PHE A 138 -1.42 7.28 5.68
CA PHE A 138 -2.07 6.04 6.05
C PHE A 138 -1.25 4.81 5.63
N LYS A 139 -1.24 3.81 6.50
CA LYS A 139 -0.89 2.42 6.17
C LYS A 139 -2.15 1.55 6.14
N PHE A 140 -2.04 0.36 5.54
CA PHE A 140 -3.09 -0.64 5.69
C PHE A 140 -3.23 -1.05 7.14
N ASP A 141 -4.46 -1.09 7.62
CA ASP A 141 -4.88 -1.66 8.90
C ASP A 141 -6.32 -2.15 8.71
N LEU A 142 -6.74 -3.19 9.42
CA LEU A 142 -8.13 -3.68 9.30
C LEU A 142 -9.11 -2.65 9.86
N ASP A 143 -8.71 -2.04 10.98
CA ASP A 143 -9.53 -1.06 11.67
C ASP A 143 -9.07 0.34 11.28
N ALA A 144 -10.03 1.18 10.92
CA ALA A 144 -9.78 2.61 10.80
C ALA A 144 -9.36 3.19 12.16
N THR A 145 -8.38 4.10 12.14
CA THR A 145 -7.83 4.71 13.36
C THR A 145 -8.87 5.50 14.14
N ASP A 146 -9.79 6.15 13.44
CA ASP A 146 -10.90 6.93 13.98
C ASP A 146 -12.01 7.05 12.93
N GLU A 147 -13.11 7.71 13.31
CA GLU A 147 -14.30 7.88 12.45
C GLU A 147 -14.00 8.64 11.15
N LEU A 148 -13.07 9.60 11.16
CA LEU A 148 -12.69 10.33 9.95
C LEU A 148 -11.92 9.41 8.99
N ALA A 149 -11.05 8.54 9.51
CA ALA A 149 -10.40 7.52 8.70
C ALA A 149 -11.43 6.53 8.12
N ALA A 150 -12.47 6.16 8.87
CA ALA A 150 -13.54 5.28 8.38
C ALA A 150 -14.36 5.94 7.27
N GLU A 151 -14.77 7.20 7.44
CA GLU A 151 -15.48 7.98 6.41
C GLU A 151 -14.64 8.09 5.13
N LEU A 152 -13.33 8.27 5.27
CA LEU A 152 -12.40 8.32 4.16
C LEU A 152 -12.33 6.98 3.39
N VAL A 153 -12.29 5.84 4.10
CA VAL A 153 -12.31 4.52 3.44
C VAL A 153 -13.57 4.33 2.61
N GLU A 154 -14.75 4.63 3.14
CA GLU A 154 -16.01 4.46 2.40
C GLU A 154 -16.01 5.24 1.07
N ARG A 155 -15.34 6.39 1.05
CA ARG A 155 -15.17 7.20 -0.16
C ARG A 155 -14.16 6.59 -1.13
N GLU A 156 -12.98 6.21 -0.64
CA GLU A 156 -11.87 5.74 -1.50
C GLU A 156 -12.06 4.30 -1.99
N ASN A 157 -12.75 3.46 -1.22
CA ASN A 157 -13.04 2.07 -1.54
C ASN A 157 -14.39 1.87 -2.25
N ALA A 158 -15.06 2.94 -2.73
CA ALA A 158 -16.49 2.93 -3.09
C ALA A 158 -17.03 1.78 -3.98
N GLN A 159 -16.18 1.01 -4.66
CA GLN A 159 -16.58 -0.18 -5.45
C GLN A 159 -15.93 -1.50 -5.00
N GLU A 160 -14.98 -1.46 -4.06
CA GLU A 160 -14.17 -2.62 -3.65
C GLU A 160 -14.01 -2.62 -2.13
N ALA A 161 -14.59 -3.60 -1.45
CA ALA A 161 -14.40 -3.79 -0.01
C ALA A 161 -13.25 -4.77 0.25
N VAL A 162 -12.62 -4.64 1.42
CA VAL A 162 -11.68 -5.64 1.95
C VAL A 162 -12.42 -6.39 3.07
N ASP A 163 -12.62 -7.70 2.92
CA ASP A 163 -13.35 -8.48 3.90
C ASP A 163 -12.44 -9.21 4.93
N LYS A 164 -13.06 -9.96 5.85
CA LYS A 164 -12.33 -10.67 6.92
C LYS A 164 -11.50 -11.85 6.42
N PHE A 165 -11.88 -12.49 5.31
CA PHE A 165 -11.08 -13.56 4.71
C PHE A 165 -9.87 -12.99 3.98
N ASP A 166 -10.06 -11.86 3.30
CA ASP A 166 -8.97 -11.11 2.68
C ASP A 166 -7.90 -10.73 3.71
N PHE A 167 -8.30 -10.33 4.92
CA PHE A 167 -7.38 -9.92 5.98
C PHE A 167 -6.33 -10.98 6.33
N MET A 168 -6.71 -12.26 6.43
CA MET A 168 -5.76 -13.32 6.74
C MET A 168 -4.69 -13.44 5.64
N ILE A 169 -5.11 -13.37 4.38
CA ILE A 169 -4.22 -13.40 3.22
C ILE A 169 -3.34 -12.15 3.17
N ILE A 170 -3.91 -10.98 3.44
CA ILE A 170 -3.19 -9.71 3.46
C ILE A 170 -2.13 -9.71 4.55
N ASN A 171 -2.45 -10.11 5.78
CA ASN A 171 -1.46 -10.16 6.86
C ASN A 171 -0.29 -11.08 6.55
N LEU A 172 -0.56 -12.26 6.02
CA LEU A 172 0.50 -13.19 5.62
C LEU A 172 1.42 -12.58 4.56
N ARG A 173 0.85 -11.85 3.59
CA ARG A 173 1.62 -11.17 2.52
C ARG A 173 2.37 -9.93 2.99
N LYS A 174 1.79 -9.17 3.93
CA LYS A 174 2.38 -7.93 4.47
C LYS A 174 3.45 -8.20 5.52
N ARG A 175 3.49 -9.42 6.07
CA ARG A 175 4.52 -9.88 7.00
C ARG A 175 5.90 -9.72 6.35
N GLY A 176 6.74 -8.87 6.96
CA GLY A 176 8.07 -8.51 6.46
C GLY A 176 8.19 -7.06 5.95
N ASN A 177 7.10 -6.48 5.43
CA ASN A 177 7.10 -5.11 4.88
C ASN A 177 6.52 -4.05 5.83
N GLU A 178 5.92 -4.47 6.94
CA GLU A 178 5.23 -3.57 7.87
C GLU A 178 6.18 -2.51 8.47
N LYS A 179 7.37 -2.91 8.94
CA LYS A 179 8.39 -1.99 9.47
C LYS A 179 8.73 -0.89 8.46
N TYR A 180 8.97 -1.26 7.20
CA TYR A 180 9.31 -0.31 6.14
C TYR A 180 8.13 0.60 5.78
N THR A 181 6.90 0.06 5.82
CA THR A 181 5.66 0.83 5.60
C THR A 181 5.47 1.90 6.67
N GLU A 182 5.67 1.55 7.93
CA GLU A 182 5.59 2.50 9.05
C GLU A 182 6.69 3.57 8.97
N GLN A 183 7.92 3.17 8.66
CA GLN A 183 9.03 4.11 8.50
C GLN A 183 8.80 5.09 7.35
N VAL A 184 8.43 4.61 6.16
CA VAL A 184 8.20 5.48 5.01
C VAL A 184 7.01 6.40 5.25
N ALA A 185 5.91 5.92 5.83
CA ALA A 185 4.76 6.75 6.20
C ALA A 185 5.16 7.90 7.13
N ARG A 186 5.83 7.56 8.24
CA ARG A 186 6.27 8.54 9.25
C ARG A 186 7.24 9.56 8.66
N ILE A 187 8.26 9.10 7.92
CA ILE A 187 9.31 9.97 7.38
C ILE A 187 8.76 10.92 6.32
N LEU A 188 7.89 10.44 5.43
CA LEU A 188 7.28 11.29 4.40
C LEU A 188 6.32 12.30 5.03
N GLN A 189 5.54 11.89 6.03
CA GLN A 189 4.66 12.77 6.80
C GLN A 189 5.46 13.88 7.50
N GLU A 190 6.52 13.54 8.24
CA GLU A 190 7.42 14.50 8.87
C GLU A 190 8.02 15.47 7.84
N SER A 191 8.51 14.94 6.71
CA SER A 191 9.11 15.76 5.66
C SER A 191 8.11 16.75 5.06
N LEU A 192 6.88 16.32 4.78
CA LEU A 192 5.80 17.20 4.30
C LEU A 192 5.49 18.31 5.31
N VAL A 193 5.29 17.95 6.57
CA VAL A 193 4.98 18.87 7.67
C VAL A 193 6.08 19.92 7.82
N ASP A 194 7.34 19.48 7.92
CA ASP A 194 8.48 20.37 8.15
C ASP A 194 8.76 21.29 6.97
N GLN A 195 8.66 20.78 5.73
CA GLN A 195 8.96 21.57 4.53
C GLN A 195 7.84 22.56 4.16
N LEU A 196 6.60 22.26 4.56
CA LEU A 196 5.42 23.04 4.17
C LEU A 196 4.89 23.93 5.30
N GLY A 197 5.23 23.64 6.56
CA GLY A 197 4.71 24.34 7.73
C GLY A 197 3.21 24.08 7.93
N VAL A 198 2.76 22.86 7.65
CA VAL A 198 1.35 22.45 7.74
C VAL A 198 1.08 21.68 9.02
N LYS A 199 -0.20 21.59 9.40
CA LYS A 199 -0.61 20.81 10.57
C LYS A 199 -0.35 19.32 10.35
N ASN A 200 0.38 18.70 11.27
CA ASN A 200 0.54 17.24 11.32
C ASN A 200 -0.69 16.61 11.97
N ARG A 201 -1.52 15.91 11.17
CA ARG A 201 -2.74 15.27 11.68
C ARG A 201 -2.52 13.84 12.20
N ASN A 202 -1.32 13.30 12.07
CA ASN A 202 -0.98 11.98 12.61
C ASN A 202 -0.58 12.00 14.10
N LEU A 203 -0.36 13.19 14.70
CA LEU A 203 0.07 13.31 16.10
C LEU A 203 -0.93 12.74 17.13
N ASN A 204 -2.21 12.67 16.76
CA ASN A 204 -3.29 12.14 17.61
C ASN A 204 -3.71 10.71 17.23
N ALA A 205 -2.95 10.00 16.38
CA ALA A 205 -3.27 8.62 16.04
C ALA A 205 -3.06 7.74 17.29
N SER A 206 -4.16 7.22 17.85
CA SER A 206 -4.23 6.49 19.14
C SER A 206 -3.35 5.24 19.27
N ARG A 207 -2.58 4.87 18.24
CA ARG A 207 -1.65 3.71 18.23
C ARG A 207 -0.17 4.08 18.35
N ASN A 208 0.19 5.28 18.82
CA ASN A 208 1.55 5.70 19.27
C ASN A 208 2.72 5.62 18.26
N ILE A 209 2.49 5.32 16.98
CA ILE A 209 3.57 5.21 15.96
C ILE A 209 3.61 6.43 15.02
N GLY A 210 2.67 7.38 15.16
CA GLY A 210 2.61 8.58 14.30
C GLY A 210 2.19 8.29 12.85
N VAL A 211 1.52 7.15 12.62
CA VAL A 211 0.97 6.72 11.32
C VAL A 211 -0.47 6.26 11.54
N ARG A 212 -1.38 6.68 10.66
CA ARG A 212 -2.79 6.29 10.71
C ARG A 212 -2.97 4.96 9.95
N GLY A 213 -3.83 4.09 10.45
CA GLY A 213 -4.23 2.83 9.83
C GLY A 213 -5.68 2.89 9.34
N ALA A 214 -5.95 2.28 8.18
CA ALA A 214 -7.29 2.08 7.65
C ALA A 214 -7.32 1.04 6.48
N PRO A 215 -8.45 0.37 6.22
CA PRO A 215 -8.55 -0.73 5.26
C PRO A 215 -8.67 -0.26 3.79
N PHE A 216 -7.77 0.62 3.33
CA PHE A 216 -7.73 1.04 1.93
C PHE A 216 -7.37 -0.11 1.00
N TYR A 217 -8.18 -0.35 -0.04
CA TYR A 217 -8.02 -1.47 -0.97
C TYR A 217 -6.65 -1.46 -1.66
N VAL A 218 -6.21 -0.29 -2.14
CA VAL A 218 -4.91 -0.16 -2.82
C VAL A 218 -3.73 -0.46 -1.89
N LEU A 219 -3.87 -0.19 -0.59
CA LEU A 219 -2.84 -0.51 0.38
C LEU A 219 -2.90 -1.99 0.79
N ALA A 220 -4.09 -2.57 0.88
CA ALA A 220 -4.31 -3.96 1.24
C ALA A 220 -3.59 -4.93 0.28
N TRP A 221 -3.77 -4.72 -1.02
CA TRP A 221 -3.39 -5.70 -2.04
C TRP A 221 -2.04 -5.45 -2.71
N THR A 222 -1.40 -4.33 -2.42
CA THR A 222 -0.05 -4.02 -2.91
C THR A 222 1.01 -4.82 -2.14
N LYS A 223 1.95 -5.47 -2.83
CA LYS A 223 2.94 -6.38 -2.21
C LYS A 223 4.08 -5.64 -1.50
N MET A 224 4.52 -4.50 -2.01
CA MET A 224 5.61 -3.70 -1.44
C MET A 224 5.12 -2.82 -0.26
N PRO A 225 6.03 -2.16 0.50
CA PRO A 225 5.63 -1.10 1.43
C PRO A 225 4.78 -0.04 0.73
N SER A 226 3.60 0.22 1.27
CA SER A 226 2.55 0.98 0.58
C SER A 226 1.88 1.96 1.52
N ILE A 227 1.81 3.24 1.12
CA ILE A 227 1.15 4.28 1.90
C ILE A 227 0.20 5.10 1.04
N LEU A 228 -0.83 5.65 1.67
CA LEU A 228 -1.71 6.67 1.09
C LEU A 228 -1.42 8.01 1.78
N LEU A 229 -1.24 9.06 1.00
CA LEU A 229 -0.94 10.40 1.46
C LEU A 229 -2.08 11.34 1.10
N GLU A 230 -2.65 11.97 2.12
CA GLU A 230 -3.62 13.04 1.97
C GLU A 230 -2.89 14.38 2.02
N LEU A 231 -2.80 15.05 0.87
CA LEU A 231 -1.97 16.23 0.67
C LEU A 231 -2.60 17.54 1.18
N GLY A 232 -3.76 17.46 1.82
CA GLY A 232 -4.55 18.60 2.30
C GLY A 232 -6.04 18.37 2.07
N PHE A 233 -6.86 19.30 2.53
CA PHE A 233 -8.32 19.20 2.48
C PHE A 233 -8.91 20.10 1.39
N MET A 234 -9.49 19.49 0.36
CA MET A 234 -10.23 20.16 -0.71
C MET A 234 -11.45 20.93 -0.21
N SER A 235 -12.04 20.50 0.90
CA SER A 235 -13.14 21.21 1.56
C SER A 235 -12.69 22.49 2.29
N ASN A 236 -11.40 22.66 2.57
CA ASN A 236 -10.83 23.87 3.15
C ASN A 236 -10.35 24.83 2.05
N ASP A 237 -10.90 26.04 2.01
CA ASP A 237 -10.62 26.99 0.93
C ASP A 237 -9.14 27.40 0.84
N VAL A 238 -8.49 27.61 1.99
CA VAL A 238 -7.08 28.01 2.06
C VAL A 238 -6.17 26.88 1.58
N GLU A 239 -6.45 25.63 1.95
CA GLU A 239 -5.68 24.48 1.47
C GLU A 239 -5.93 24.21 0.00
N ARG A 240 -7.19 24.29 -0.47
CA ARG A 240 -7.51 24.12 -1.88
C ARG A 240 -6.81 25.16 -2.76
N GLU A 241 -6.79 26.43 -2.36
CA GLU A 241 -6.05 27.48 -3.08
C GLU A 241 -4.54 27.15 -3.13
N LYS A 242 -3.94 26.72 -2.01
CA LYS A 242 -2.54 26.28 -2.00
C LYS A 242 -2.32 25.07 -2.90
N MET A 243 -3.13 24.03 -2.80
CA MET A 243 -2.95 22.77 -3.55
C MET A 243 -3.11 22.94 -5.07
N THR A 244 -3.88 23.94 -5.52
CA THR A 244 -3.98 24.29 -6.94
C THR A 244 -2.80 25.12 -7.46
N ALA A 245 -2.06 25.79 -6.57
CA ALA A 245 -0.92 26.61 -6.95
C ALA A 245 0.30 25.76 -7.36
N GLU A 246 0.80 25.99 -8.58
CA GLU A 246 1.91 25.25 -9.18
C GLU A 246 3.19 25.26 -8.31
N LYS A 247 3.50 26.41 -7.70
CA LYS A 247 4.61 26.57 -6.75
C LYS A 247 4.47 25.69 -5.51
N TYR A 248 3.26 25.56 -4.96
CA TYR A 248 3.03 24.72 -3.78
C TYR A 248 3.11 23.24 -4.14
N GLN A 249 2.56 22.83 -5.29
CA GLN A 249 2.69 21.46 -5.81
C GLN A 249 4.17 21.05 -5.99
N ARG A 250 5.03 21.95 -6.48
CA ARG A 250 6.49 21.69 -6.56
C ARG A 250 7.14 21.57 -5.18
N ARG A 251 6.67 22.32 -4.18
CA ARG A 251 7.14 22.18 -2.80
C ARG A 251 6.72 20.83 -2.21
N ILE A 252 5.50 20.36 -2.46
CA ILE A 252 5.05 19.01 -2.07
C ILE A 252 5.97 17.96 -2.70
N ALA A 253 6.18 18.00 -4.02
CA ALA A 253 7.07 17.06 -4.70
C ALA A 253 8.50 17.09 -4.12
N SER A 254 9.06 18.27 -3.86
CA SER A 254 10.39 18.41 -3.27
C SER A 254 10.46 17.86 -1.84
N ALA A 255 9.40 18.06 -1.04
CA ALA A 255 9.30 17.52 0.31
C ALA A 255 9.22 15.99 0.32
N LEU A 256 8.46 15.40 -0.61
CA LEU A 256 8.40 13.95 -0.79
C LEU A 256 9.75 13.38 -1.19
N VAL A 257 10.46 13.97 -2.16
CA VAL A 257 11.81 13.53 -2.54
C VAL A 257 12.78 13.59 -1.36
N LYS A 258 12.72 14.66 -0.56
CA LYS A 258 13.54 14.77 0.66
C LYS A 258 13.21 13.67 1.68
N GLY A 259 11.93 13.34 1.83
CA GLY A 259 11.45 12.25 2.68
C GLY A 259 11.94 10.89 2.20
N ILE A 260 11.80 10.61 0.91
CA ILE A 260 12.24 9.36 0.26
C ILE A 260 13.75 9.16 0.45
N LYS A 261 14.57 10.19 0.21
CA LYS A 261 16.02 10.14 0.48
C LYS A 261 16.36 9.94 1.96
N LYS A 262 15.54 10.47 2.87
CA LYS A 262 15.73 10.26 4.31
C LYS A 262 15.38 8.83 4.71
N PHE A 263 14.32 8.27 4.14
CA PHE A 263 13.92 6.88 4.34
C PHE A 263 15.01 5.92 3.85
N ASP A 264 15.50 6.10 2.62
CA ASP A 264 16.53 5.26 2.04
C ASP A 264 17.84 5.25 2.86
N ARG A 265 18.28 6.42 3.35
CA ARG A 265 19.43 6.50 4.28
C ARG A 265 19.22 5.82 5.63
N GLN A 266 17.98 5.54 6.04
CA GLN A 266 17.67 4.83 7.29
C GLN A 266 17.48 3.32 7.09
N LEU A 267 17.54 2.85 5.83
CA LEU A 267 17.61 1.43 5.52
C LEU A 267 19.02 0.85 5.73
N GLN A 268 20.04 1.70 5.55
CA GLN A 268 21.47 1.41 5.75
C GLN A 268 21.86 1.53 7.22
#